data_AF-A0A1A7YDL4-F1
#
_entry.id   AF-A0A1A7YDL4-F1
#
_cell.length_a   1.000
_cell.length_b   1.000
_cell.length_c   1.000
_cell.angle_alpha   90.00
_cell.angle_beta   90.00
_cell.angle_gamma   90.00
#
_symmetry.space_group_name_H-M   'P 1'
#
loop_
_entity.id
_entity.type
_entity.pdbx_description
1 polymer ?
#
loop_
_entity_poly.entity_id
_entity_poly.type
_entity_poly.pdbx_seq_one_letter_code
_entity_poly.pdbx_strand_id
1 'polypeptide(L)' 'VIKDVPQQFKYSPPTICRNTVCNNRSRFHLDTHKSKFIDFQKVRIQETQAELPRGSIPRSLEIVLRAEAVEM' A
#
# COMPACT_ATOMS: atom_id res chain seq x y z
N VAL A 1 17.25 -9.36 -12.89
CA VAL A 1 16.56 -8.67 -11.76
C VAL A 1 15.91 -7.41 -12.30
N ILE A 2 14.63 -7.19 -11.99
CA ILE A 2 13.90 -5.97 -12.37
C ILE A 2 13.78 -5.11 -11.11
N LYS A 3 14.19 -3.85 -11.18
CA LYS A 3 14.19 -2.91 -10.06
C LYS A 3 13.13 -1.84 -10.27
N ASP A 4 12.73 -1.18 -9.19
CA ASP A 4 11.88 0.01 -9.19
C ASP A 4 10.50 -0.21 -9.83
N VAL A 5 9.89 -1.37 -9.53
CA VAL A 5 8.50 -1.67 -9.94
C VAL A 5 7.54 -0.94 -9.00
N PRO A 6 6.76 0.05 -9.48
CA PRO A 6 5.87 0.82 -8.62
C PRO A 6 4.80 -0.07 -7.99
N GLN A 7 4.57 0.12 -6.70
CA GLN A 7 3.55 -0.60 -5.93
C GLN A 7 2.46 0.40 -5.55
N GLN A 8 1.19 0.06 -5.83
CA GLN A 8 0.05 0.89 -5.46
C GLN A 8 -0.99 0.04 -4.73
N PHE A 9 -1.10 0.23 -3.42
CA PHE A 9 -2.09 -0.38 -2.52
C PHE A 9 -2.13 -1.93 -2.46
N LYS A 10 -1.35 -2.62 -3.30
CA LYS A 10 -1.20 -4.08 -3.33
C LYS A 10 0.11 -4.48 -3.99
N TYR A 11 0.55 -5.70 -3.71
CA TYR A 11 1.66 -6.32 -4.42
C TYR A 11 1.33 -6.46 -5.91
N SER A 12 2.21 -5.90 -6.75
CA SER A 12 2.09 -5.88 -8.21
C SER A 12 3.41 -6.37 -8.82
N PRO A 13 3.43 -7.57 -9.43
CA PRO A 13 4.63 -8.04 -10.13
C PRO A 13 4.87 -7.19 -11.38
N PRO A 14 6.12 -7.14 -11.88
CA PRO A 14 6.40 -6.51 -13.16
C PRO A 14 5.61 -7.21 -14.27
N THR A 15 5.11 -6.44 -15.24
CA THR A 15 4.33 -6.95 -16.37
C THR A 15 5.20 -7.37 -17.56
N ILE A 16 6.43 -6.83 -17.64
CA ILE A 16 7.34 -7.04 -18.76
C ILE A 16 8.74 -7.35 -18.23
N CYS A 17 9.34 -8.42 -18.77
CA CYS A 17 10.73 -8.75 -18.54
C CYS A 17 11.63 -7.87 -19.43
N ARG A 18 12.66 -7.23 -18.85
CA ARG A 18 13.59 -6.36 -19.62
C ARG A 18 14.56 -7.15 -20.53
N ASN A 19 14.75 -8.44 -20.26
CA ASN A 19 15.60 -9.29 -21.10
C ASN A 19 14.84 -9.65 -22.39
N THR A 20 15.42 -9.37 -23.55
CA THR A 20 14.80 -9.61 -24.86
C THR A 20 14.51 -11.09 -25.14
N VAL A 21 15.24 -12.01 -24.49
CA VAL A 21 15.05 -13.47 -24.62
C VAL A 21 14.03 -14.00 -23.60
N CYS A 22 13.57 -13.16 -22.67
CA CYS A 22 12.71 -13.55 -21.57
C CYS A 22 11.23 -13.39 -21.95
N ASN A 23 10.58 -14.50 -22.30
CA ASN A 23 9.13 -14.56 -22.55
C ASN A 23 8.26 -14.62 -21.29
N ASN A 24 8.85 -14.49 -20.10
CA ASN A 24 8.12 -14.55 -18.84
C ASN A 24 7.32 -13.25 -18.60
N ARG A 25 6.02 -13.39 -18.33
CA ARG A 25 5.09 -12.27 -18.05
C ARG A 25 4.42 -12.33 -16.69
N SER A 26 4.60 -13.42 -15.92
CA SER A 26 3.85 -13.62 -14.67
C SER A 26 4.62 -14.34 -13.58
N ARG A 27 5.63 -15.16 -13.91
CA ARG A 27 6.37 -16.00 -12.96
C ARG A 27 7.57 -15.26 -12.39
N PHE A 28 7.34 -14.14 -11.71
CA PHE A 28 8.39 -13.38 -11.05
C PHE A 28 8.50 -13.79 -9.58
N HIS A 29 9.73 -14.00 -9.13
CA HIS A 29 10.04 -14.21 -7.72
C HIS A 29 10.57 -12.90 -7.12
N LEU A 30 9.99 -12.45 -6.02
CA LEU A 30 10.41 -11.24 -5.31
C LEU A 30 11.68 -11.53 -4.52
N ASP A 31 12.73 -10.73 -4.74
CA ASP A 31 13.94 -10.75 -3.91
C ASP A 31 13.75 -9.77 -2.74
N THR A 32 13.39 -10.29 -1.56
CA THR A 32 13.10 -9.49 -0.36
C THR A 32 14.33 -8.75 0.15
N HIS A 33 15.52 -9.33 0.03
CA HIS A 33 16.77 -8.70 0.50
C HIS A 33 17.14 -7.44 -0.29
N LYS A 34 16.71 -7.34 -1.55
CA LYS A 34 16.93 -6.17 -2.41
C LYS A 34 15.73 -5.24 -2.54
N SER A 35 14.63 -5.57 -1.86
CA SER A 35 13.39 -4.79 -1.90
C SER A 35 13.42 -3.68 -0.85
N LYS A 36 12.81 -2.55 -1.18
CA LYS A 36 12.60 -1.44 -0.23
C LYS A 36 11.24 -1.62 0.40
N PHE A 37 11.20 -1.72 1.73
CA PHE A 37 9.97 -1.78 2.51
C PHE A 37 9.73 -0.44 3.20
N ILE A 38 8.47 -0.16 3.48
CA ILE A 38 8.05 0.99 4.25
C ILE A 38 6.94 0.56 5.18
N ASP A 39 6.96 1.09 6.40
CA ASP A 39 5.94 0.79 7.40
C ASP A 39 4.60 1.40 6.99
N PHE A 40 3.54 0.70 7.38
CA PHE A 40 2.18 1.17 7.21
C PHE A 40 1.35 0.82 8.45
N GLN A 41 0.42 1.69 8.78
CA GLN A 41 -0.53 1.48 9.87
C GLN A 41 -1.94 1.73 9.36
N LYS A 42 -2.84 0.80 9.64
CA LYS A 42 -4.25 0.95 9.28
C LYS A 42 -5.03 1.37 10.52
N VAL A 43 -5.59 2.57 10.50
CA VAL A 43 -6.39 3.13 11.60
C VAL A 43 -7.81 3.38 11.14
N ARG A 44 -8.77 3.25 12.06
CA ARG A 44 -10.16 3.61 11.82
C ARG A 44 -10.47 4.86 12.62
N ILE A 45 -10.85 5.93 11.93
CA ILE A 45 -11.26 7.19 12.57
C ILE A 45 -12.77 7.37 12.47
N GLN A 46 -13.30 8.21 13.35
CA GLN A 46 -14.73 8.51 13.44
C GLN A 46 -14.94 10.02 13.33
N GLU A 47 -16.09 10.41 12.78
CA GLU A 47 -16.54 11.81 12.74
C GLU A 47 -16.47 12.46 14.14
N THR A 48 -16.12 13.75 14.18
CA THR A 48 -15.97 14.49 15.43
C THR A 48 -17.34 14.86 16.01
N GLN A 49 -17.45 14.92 17.34
CA GLN A 49 -18.72 15.25 17.99
C GLN A 49 -19.25 16.65 17.64
N ALA A 50 -18.36 17.60 17.33
CA ALA A 50 -18.71 18.98 17.00
C ALA A 50 -19.39 19.11 15.61
N GLU A 51 -19.12 18.18 14.71
CA GLU A 51 -19.66 18.17 13.34
C GLU A 51 -20.95 17.35 13.22
N LEU A 52 -21.33 16.59 14.26
CA LEU A 52 -22.50 15.72 14.22
C LEU A 52 -23.81 16.51 14.32
N PRO A 53 -24.73 16.33 13.35
CA PRO A 53 -26.09 16.81 13.49
C PRO A 53 -26.78 16.10 14.66
N ARG A 54 -27.67 16.81 15.37
CA ARG A 54 -28.43 16.23 16.49
C ARG A 54 -29.19 14.99 16.03
N GLY A 55 -29.10 13.92 16.81
CA GLY A 55 -29.77 12.65 16.53
C GLY A 55 -29.12 11.79 15.45
N SER A 56 -27.96 12.17 14.91
CA SER A 56 -27.22 11.36 13.94
C SER A 56 -26.26 10.38 14.62
N ILE A 57 -26.07 9.21 14.00
CA ILE A 57 -25.04 8.23 14.40
C ILE A 57 -23.73 8.61 13.70
N PRO A 58 -22.59 8.66 14.41
CA PRO A 58 -21.32 9.01 13.80
C PRO A 58 -20.85 8.01 12.76
N ARG A 59 -20.37 8.49 11.61
CA ARG A 59 -19.74 7.65 10.59
C ARG A 59 -18.26 7.44 10.90
N SER A 60 -17.70 6.38 10.31
CA SER A 60 -16.28 6.05 10.43
C SER A 60 -15.65 5.78 9.07
N LEU A 61 -14.37 6.06 8.94
CA LEU A 61 -13.57 5.75 7.76
C LEU A 61 -12.24 5.10 8.13
N GLU A 62 -11.69 4.30 7.24
CA GLU A 62 -10.37 3.69 7.40
C GLU A 62 -9.31 4.53 6.70
N ILE A 63 -8.20 4.80 7.40
CA ILE A 63 -7.04 5.52 6.89
C ILE A 63 -5.84 4.59 6.94
N VAL A 64 -5.00 4.67 5.90
CA VAL A 64 -3.69 4.01 5.86
C VAL A 64 -2.60 5.06 6.00
N LEU A 65 -1.94 5.06 7.15
CA LEU A 65 -0.73 5.84 7.42
C LEU A 65 0.49 5.11 6.83
N ARG A 66 1.49 5.88 6.38
CA ARG A 66 2.70 5.35 5.74
C ARG A 66 3.92 6.14 6.21
N ALA A 67 5.10 5.51 6.12
CA ALA A 67 6.37 6.17 6.38
C ALA A 67 6.45 6.76 7.80
N GLU A 68 7.03 7.95 7.93
CA GLU A 68 7.21 8.68 9.19
C GLU A 68 5.91 8.97 9.96
N ALA A 69 4.74 8.83 9.32
CA ALA A 69 3.45 8.98 9.99
C ALA A 69 3.00 7.73 10.76
N VAL A 70 3.80 6.65 10.76
CA VAL A 70 3.54 5.43 11.53
C VAL A 70 4.31 5.49 12.84
N GLU A 71 3.61 5.37 13.97
CA GLU A 71 4.26 5.22 15.28
C GLU A 71 4.85 3.80 15.41
N MET A 72 6.10 3.71 15.92
CA MET A 72 6.80 2.45 16.21
C MET A 72 6.42 1.88 17.58
#